data_AF-A0A832II03-F1
#
_entry.id   AF-A0A832II03-F1
#
_cell.length_a   1.000
_cell.length_b   1.000
_cell.length_c   1.000
_cell.angle_alpha   90.00
_cell.angle_beta   90.00
_cell.angle_gamma   90.00
#
_symmetry.space_group_name_H-M   'P 1'
#
loop_
_entity.id
_entity.type
_entity.pdbx_description
1 polymer ?
#
loop_
_entity_poly.entity_id
_entity_poly.type
_entity_poly.pdbx_seq_one_letter_code
_entity_poly.pdbx_strand_id
1 'polypeptide(L)'
;MLVFLETTPDFDPRKQGHAYVCFLKLTSSGKIVREFVERSSTIWHDRRKTYFACWHFVAPEGAVIETRLSAHWRKDEREYYIVVDDKLHKINALEAFELARKPPKERIEVFKKLQELKTNKNNNNERS
;
A
#
# COMPACT_ATOMS: atom_id res chain seq x y z
N MET A 1 -1.61 0.22 14.20
CA MET A 1 -1.51 -1.25 14.19
C MET A 1 -0.10 -1.77 13.87
N LEU A 2 0.22 -3.00 14.31
CA LEU A 2 1.35 -3.78 13.80
C LEU A 2 0.99 -4.36 12.43
N VAL A 3 1.86 -4.21 11.44
CA VAL A 3 1.66 -4.67 10.06
C VAL A 3 2.73 -5.71 9.70
N PHE A 4 2.28 -6.80 9.08
CA PHE A 4 3.10 -7.81 8.44
C PHE A 4 2.80 -7.84 6.94
N LEU A 5 3.83 -7.65 6.11
CA LEU A 5 3.74 -7.76 4.65
C LEU A 5 4.90 -8.60 4.14
N GLU A 6 4.64 -9.36 3.08
CA GLU A 6 5.65 -10.23 2.47
C GLU A 6 5.52 -10.24 0.95
N THR A 7 6.61 -10.53 0.27
CA THR A 7 6.58 -10.76 -1.18
C THR A 7 5.95 -12.10 -1.51
N THR A 8 5.59 -12.30 -2.78
CA THR A 8 5.44 -13.67 -3.29
C THR A 8 6.75 -14.46 -3.10
N PRO A 9 6.71 -15.80 -2.92
CA PRO A 9 7.91 -16.60 -2.61
C PRO A 9 9.05 -16.51 -3.63
N ASP A 10 8.74 -16.24 -4.89
CA ASP A 10 9.70 -16.19 -5.99
C ASP A 10 9.80 -14.77 -6.60
N PHE A 11 9.90 -13.74 -5.77
CA PHE A 11 10.03 -12.37 -6.25
C PHE A 11 11.31 -12.21 -7.09
N ASP A 12 11.15 -11.80 -8.35
CA ASP A 12 12.27 -11.59 -9.28
C ASP A 12 12.56 -10.09 -9.45
N PRO A 13 13.62 -9.54 -8.83
CA PRO A 13 13.93 -8.12 -8.90
C PRO A 13 14.37 -7.65 -10.28
N ARG A 14 14.75 -8.57 -11.19
CA ARG A 14 15.21 -8.22 -12.54
C ARG A 14 14.07 -7.76 -13.45
N LYS A 15 12.82 -7.99 -13.05
CA LYS A 15 11.63 -7.63 -13.83
C LYS A 15 11.28 -6.15 -13.69
N GLN A 16 11.00 -5.70 -12.46
CA GLN A 16 10.49 -4.35 -12.18
C GLN A 16 11.29 -3.62 -11.08
N GLY A 17 12.45 -4.16 -10.69
CA GLY A 17 13.22 -3.69 -9.54
C GLY A 17 12.82 -4.40 -8.24
N HIS A 18 13.47 -4.02 -7.15
CA HIS A 18 13.27 -4.67 -5.85
C HIS A 18 11.89 -4.38 -5.24
N ALA A 19 11.42 -5.35 -4.47
CA ALA A 19 10.28 -5.22 -3.58
C ALA A 19 10.54 -4.19 -2.49
N TYR A 20 9.49 -3.43 -2.14
CA TYR A 20 9.53 -2.39 -1.12
C TYR A 20 8.17 -2.19 -0.46
N VAL A 21 8.24 -1.57 0.71
CA VAL A 21 7.10 -0.97 1.43
C VAL A 21 7.50 0.46 1.77
N CYS A 22 6.62 1.43 1.53
CA CYS A 22 6.86 2.81 1.93
C CYS A 22 5.57 3.51 2.37
N PHE A 23 5.73 4.48 3.27
CA PHE A 23 4.69 5.44 3.58
C PHE A 23 4.70 6.58 2.55
N LEU A 24 3.52 6.97 2.07
CA LEU A 24 3.34 8.20 1.30
C LEU A 24 3.12 9.37 2.27
N LYS A 25 4.07 10.30 2.30
CA LYS A 25 4.04 11.47 3.19
C LYS A 25 4.02 12.76 2.38
N LEU A 26 3.23 13.74 2.84
CA LEU A 26 3.25 15.09 2.32
C LEU A 26 4.38 15.87 3.00
N THR A 27 5.29 16.43 2.21
CA THR A 27 6.33 17.33 2.70
C THR A 27 5.74 18.71 2.99
N SER A 28 6.47 19.52 3.76
CA SER A 28 6.15 20.95 3.97
C SER A 28 6.07 21.75 2.66
N SER A 29 6.74 21.30 1.61
CA SER A 29 6.69 21.87 0.26
C SER A 29 5.50 21.38 -0.59
N GLY A 30 4.58 20.60 -0.01
CA GLY A 30 3.39 20.10 -0.70
C GLY A 30 3.66 18.94 -1.67
N LYS A 31 4.86 18.34 -1.64
CA LYS A 31 5.22 17.19 -2.49
C LYS A 31 4.94 15.90 -1.74
N ILE A 32 4.50 14.86 -2.46
CA ILE A 32 4.42 13.51 -1.89
C ILE A 32 5.79 12.86 -2.02
N VAL A 33 6.31 12.35 -0.92
CA VAL A 33 7.54 11.57 -0.85
C VAL A 33 7.26 10.16 -0.32
N ARG A 34 8.16 9.24 -0.66
CA ARG A 34 8.17 7.86 -0.18
C ARG A 34 9.15 7.76 0.98
N GLU A 35 8.65 7.43 2.16
CA GLU A 35 9.48 7.05 3.30
C GLU A 35 9.52 5.51 3.36
N PHE A 36 10.65 4.94 2.97
CA PHE A 36 10.80 3.49 2.87
C PHE A 36 10.90 2.84 4.25
N VAL A 37 10.19 1.74 4.41
CA VAL A 37 10.27 0.88 5.59
C VAL A 37 11.41 -0.11 5.40
N GLU A 38 12.27 -0.21 6.42
CA GLU A 38 13.34 -1.19 6.42
C GLU A 38 12.78 -2.61 6.39
N ARG A 39 13.41 -3.44 5.58
CA ARG A 39 13.01 -4.83 5.41
C ARG A 39 13.46 -5.64 6.61
N SER A 40 12.56 -6.46 7.16
CA SER A 40 12.84 -7.26 8.36
C SER A 40 13.65 -8.51 8.05
N SER A 41 13.37 -9.20 6.94
CA SER A 41 14.16 -10.36 6.51
C SER A 41 14.16 -10.52 4.99
N THR A 42 15.18 -11.23 4.47
CA THR A 42 15.26 -11.66 3.07
C THR A 42 15.85 -13.06 2.98
N ILE A 43 15.27 -13.91 2.14
CA ILE A 43 15.81 -15.22 1.78
C ILE A 43 16.08 -15.22 0.28
N TRP A 44 17.36 -15.24 -0.10
CA TRP A 44 17.79 -15.24 -1.50
C TRP A 44 17.90 -16.67 -2.06
N HIS A 45 17.32 -16.90 -3.24
CA HIS A 45 17.36 -18.17 -3.95
C HIS A 45 18.29 -18.06 -5.17
N ASP A 46 19.56 -18.40 -5.00
CA ASP A 46 20.59 -18.12 -6.01
C ASP A 46 20.33 -18.76 -7.37
N ARG A 47 19.87 -20.02 -7.40
CA ARG A 47 19.57 -20.72 -8.66
C ARG A 47 18.49 -20.03 -9.49
N ARG A 48 17.45 -19.49 -8.83
CA ARG A 48 16.33 -18.81 -9.49
C ARG A 48 16.60 -17.32 -9.69
N LYS A 49 17.59 -16.77 -8.97
CA LYS A 49 17.86 -15.33 -8.83
C LYS A 49 16.61 -14.58 -8.36
N THR A 50 15.86 -15.20 -7.45
CA THR A 50 14.64 -14.68 -6.82
C THR A 50 14.85 -14.58 -5.31
N TYR A 51 13.94 -13.91 -4.62
CA TYR A 51 13.94 -13.91 -3.16
C TYR A 51 12.53 -13.85 -2.57
N PHE A 52 12.46 -14.23 -1.30
CA PHE A 52 11.36 -13.91 -0.40
C PHE A 52 11.81 -12.79 0.53
N ALA A 53 10.94 -11.82 0.83
CA ALA A 53 11.19 -10.76 1.78
C ALA A 53 9.95 -10.45 2.62
N CYS A 54 10.15 -10.06 3.87
CA CYS A 54 9.08 -9.58 4.73
C CYS A 54 9.41 -8.26 5.42
N TRP A 55 8.35 -7.57 5.84
CA TRP A 55 8.37 -6.32 6.59
C TRP A 55 7.47 -6.44 7.82
N HIS A 56 8.02 -6.12 8.98
CA HIS A 56 7.32 -5.96 10.25
C HIS A 56 7.49 -4.53 10.71
N PHE A 57 6.39 -3.78 10.78
CA PHE A 57 6.44 -2.37 11.14
C PHE A 57 5.16 -1.89 11.79
N VAL A 58 5.26 -0.81 12.56
CA VAL A 58 4.10 -0.13 13.12
C VAL A 58 3.61 0.90 12.12
N ALA A 59 2.34 0.82 11.76
CA ALA A 59 1.68 1.80 10.91
C ALA A 59 0.68 2.62 11.74
N PRO A 60 0.81 3.96 11.76
CA PRO A 60 -0.12 4.81 12.47
C PRO A 60 -1.46 4.89 11.74
N GLU A 61 -2.51 5.20 12.48
CA GLU A 61 -3.85 5.46 11.94
C GLU A 61 -3.80 6.58 10.88
N GLY A 62 -4.47 6.39 9.74
CA GLY A 62 -4.44 7.31 8.60
C GLY A 62 -3.15 7.26 7.77
N ALA A 63 -2.23 6.33 8.04
CA ALA A 63 -1.07 6.11 7.17
C ALA A 63 -1.53 5.61 5.79
N VAL A 64 -0.90 6.15 4.74
CA VAL A 64 -1.07 5.66 3.37
C VAL A 64 0.20 4.94 2.97
N ILE A 65 0.06 3.72 2.48
CA ILE A 65 1.17 2.80 2.21
C ILE A 65 1.15 2.46 0.72
N GLU A 66 2.30 2.57 0.06
CA GLU A 66 2.55 2.04 -1.27
C GLU A 66 3.51 0.86 -1.15
N THR A 67 3.21 -0.23 -1.84
CA THR A 67 3.99 -1.46 -1.81
C THR A 67 4.24 -2.00 -3.21
N ARG A 68 5.35 -2.72 -3.34
CA ARG A 68 5.61 -3.65 -4.44
C ARG A 68 5.99 -4.99 -3.82
N LEU A 69 5.05 -5.92 -3.81
CA LEU A 69 5.20 -7.24 -3.18
C LEU A 69 5.18 -8.38 -4.22
N SER A 70 4.75 -8.10 -5.45
CA SER A 70 4.82 -9.03 -6.58
C SER A 70 5.69 -8.45 -7.71
N ALA A 71 6.25 -9.33 -8.54
CA ALA A 71 7.02 -8.95 -9.71
C ALA A 71 6.50 -9.70 -10.94
N HIS A 72 5.88 -8.98 -11.86
CA HIS A 72 5.42 -9.50 -13.14
C HIS A 72 6.16 -8.84 -14.30
N TRP A 73 6.46 -9.61 -15.35
CA TRP A 73 7.27 -9.11 -16.47
C TRP A 73 6.47 -8.15 -17.37
N ARG A 74 5.14 -8.30 -17.46
CA ARG A 74 4.25 -7.41 -18.24
C ARG A 74 3.78 -6.18 -17.47
N LYS A 75 3.80 -6.21 -16.14
CA LYS A 75 3.06 -5.24 -15.32
C LYS A 75 3.81 -4.94 -14.04
N ASP A 76 4.01 -3.65 -13.77
CA ASP A 76 4.44 -3.17 -12.46
C ASP A 76 3.22 -3.15 -11.55
N GLU A 77 3.11 -4.17 -10.69
CA GLU A 77 2.01 -4.31 -9.74
C GLU A 77 2.37 -3.62 -8.43
N ARG A 78 1.82 -2.42 -8.27
CA ARG A 78 1.86 -1.68 -7.00
C ARG A 78 0.52 -1.81 -6.30
N GLU A 79 0.59 -2.04 -5.01
CA GLU A 79 -0.59 -2.09 -4.15
C GLU A 79 -0.56 -0.94 -3.16
N TYR A 80 -1.74 -0.39 -2.89
CA TYR A 80 -1.91 0.79 -2.07
C TYR A 80 -2.90 0.50 -0.96
N TYR A 81 -2.61 1.03 0.23
CA TYR A 81 -3.41 0.82 1.42
C TYR A 81 -3.57 2.11 2.22
N ILE A 82 -4.66 2.21 2.97
CA ILE A 82 -4.80 3.13 4.09
C ILE A 82 -5.05 2.34 5.38
N VAL A 83 -4.45 2.81 6.48
CA VAL A 83 -4.70 2.27 7.83
C VAL A 83 -5.91 2.99 8.43
N VAL A 84 -7.00 2.27 8.68
CA VAL A 84 -8.19 2.79 9.34
C VAL A 84 -8.78 1.74 10.28
N ASP A 85 -9.14 2.14 11.49
CA ASP A 85 -9.71 1.32 12.56
C ASP A 85 -8.85 0.06 12.82
N ASP A 86 -7.53 0.26 12.93
CA ASP A 86 -6.51 -0.79 13.09
C ASP A 86 -6.59 -1.88 12.01
N LYS A 87 -6.92 -1.51 10.77
CA LYS A 87 -6.93 -2.42 9.61
C LYS A 87 -6.30 -1.77 8.38
N LEU A 88 -5.70 -2.60 7.53
CA LEU A 88 -5.29 -2.21 6.18
C LEU A 88 -6.46 -2.33 5.22
N HIS A 89 -6.85 -1.21 4.62
CA HIS A 89 -7.85 -1.18 3.57
C HIS A 89 -7.17 -0.95 2.23
N LYS A 90 -7.35 -1.88 1.29
CA LYS A 90 -6.81 -1.75 -0.06
C LYS A 90 -7.55 -0.63 -0.80
N ILE A 91 -6.78 0.26 -1.42
CA ILE A 91 -7.27 1.39 -2.20
C ILE A 91 -6.60 1.42 -3.56
N ASN A 92 -7.15 2.18 -4.50
CA ASN A 92 -6.51 2.36 -5.79
C ASN A 92 -5.41 3.46 -5.71
N ALA A 93 -4.58 3.55 -6.74
CA ALA A 93 -3.48 4.51 -6.77
C ALA A 93 -3.97 5.97 -6.68
N LEU A 94 -5.05 6.32 -7.38
CA LEU A 94 -5.59 7.68 -7.36
C LEU A 94 -6.02 8.07 -5.93
N GLU A 95 -6.80 7.21 -5.27
CA GLU A 95 -7.22 7.39 -3.88
C GLU A 95 -6.01 7.54 -2.96
N ALA A 96 -4.97 6.73 -3.13
CA ALA A 96 -3.76 6.81 -2.31
C ALA A 96 -3.06 8.16 -2.42
N PHE A 97 -2.88 8.69 -3.64
CA PHE A 97 -2.25 10.00 -3.83
C PHE A 97 -3.16 11.15 -3.39
N GLU A 98 -4.48 11.04 -3.54
CA GLU A 98 -5.42 12.05 -3.02
C GLU A 98 -5.42 12.10 -1.49
N LEU A 99 -5.45 10.94 -0.84
CA LEU A 99 -5.37 10.84 0.62
C LEU A 99 -4.00 11.30 1.13
N ALA A 100 -2.91 10.92 0.48
CA ALA A 100 -1.56 11.34 0.89
C ALA A 100 -1.36 12.87 0.84
N ARG A 101 -2.12 13.60 0.02
CA ARG A 101 -2.13 15.09 -0.01
C ARG A 101 -2.87 15.73 1.16
N LYS A 102 -3.54 14.95 1.99
CA LYS A 102 -4.32 15.46 3.14
C LYS A 102 -3.59 15.20 4.46
N PRO A 103 -3.85 16.00 5.51
CA PRO A 103 -3.46 15.67 6.88
C PRO A 103 -4.06 14.33 7.34
N PRO A 104 -3.39 13.57 8.22
CA PRO A 104 -3.83 12.22 8.63
C PRO A 104 -5.29 12.11 9.10
N LYS A 105 -5.79 13.07 9.88
CA LYS A 105 -7.18 13.06 10.37
C LYS A 105 -8.19 13.15 9.23
N GLU A 106 -7.96 14.04 8.27
CA GLU A 106 -8.84 14.23 7.10
C GLU A 106 -8.84 13.00 6.17
N ARG A 107 -7.74 12.25 6.12
CA ARG A 107 -7.66 11.02 5.32
C ARG A 107 -8.71 10.00 5.74
N ILE A 108 -8.86 9.83 7.05
CA ILE A 108 -9.79 8.86 7.63
C ILE A 108 -11.22 9.26 7.32
N GLU A 109 -11.57 10.53 7.50
CA GLU A 109 -12.90 11.06 7.20
C GLU A 109 -13.25 10.90 5.72
N VAL A 110 -12.34 11.29 4.82
CA VAL A 110 -12.53 11.16 3.37
C VAL A 110 -12.67 9.69 2.98
N PHE A 111 -11.83 8.81 3.53
CA PHE A 111 -11.93 7.37 3.26
C PHE A 111 -13.28 6.79 3.69
N LYS A 112 -13.74 7.09 4.92
CA LYS A 112 -15.03 6.60 5.44
C LYS A 112 -16.19 7.07 4.55
N LYS A 113 -16.21 8.35 4.16
CA LYS A 113 -17.20 8.89 3.23
C LYS A 113 -17.18 8.20 1.86
N LEU A 114 -15.99 7.90 1.32
CA LEU A 114 -15.88 7.16 0.05
C LEU A 114 -16.43 5.73 0.16
N GLN A 115 -16.22 5.05 1.28
CA GLN A 115 -16.77 3.71 1.50
C GLN A 115 -18.30 3.73 1.60
N GLU A 116 -18.86 4.69 2.35
CA GLU A 116 -20.31 4.88 2.44
C GLU A 116 -20.96 5.12 1.07
N LEU A 117 -20.35 5.96 0.23
CA LEU A 117 -20.83 6.23 -1.13
C LEU A 117 -20.79 4.98 -2.02
N LYS A 118 -19.74 4.15 -1.90
CA LYS A 118 -19.63 2.87 -2.65
C LYS A 118 -20.71 1.89 -2.22
N THR A 119 -20.94 1.74 -0.92
CA THR A 119 -21.98 0.86 -0.38
C THR A 119 -23.38 1.29 -0.85
N ASN A 120 -23.68 2.59 -0.78
CA ASN A 120 -24.99 3.11 -1.20
C ASN A 120 -25.24 2.94 -2.71
N LYS A 121 -24.19 3.09 -3.54
CA LYS A 121 -24.31 2.86 -4.99
C LYS A 121 -24.62 1.41 -5.32
N ASN A 122 -23.98 0.45 -4.65
CA ASN A 122 -24.24 -0.97 -4.88
C ASN A 122 -25.68 -1.35 -4.47
N ASN A 123 -26.14 -0.87 -3.31
CA ASN A 123 -27.50 -1.13 -2.83
C ASN A 123 -28.60 -0.59 -3.77
N ASN A 124 -28.36 0.52 -4.46
CA ASN A 124 -29.31 1.07 -5.43
C ASN A 124 -29.33 0.29 -6.76
N ASN A 125 -28.18 -0.26 -7.17
CA ASN A 125 -28.08 -1.10 -8.36
C ASN A 125 -28.71 -2.49 -8.16
N GLU A 126 -28.74 -3.03 -6.93
CA GLU A 126 -29.38 -4.32 -6.62
C GLU A 126 -30.91 -4.23 -6.48
N ARG A 127 -31.45 -3.01 -6.39
CA ARG A 127 -32.90 -2.74 -6.26
C ARG A 127 -33.57 -2.30 -7.56
N SER A 128 -32.81 -2.17 -8.66
CA SER A 128 -33.29 -1.82 -10.00
C SER A 128 -33.34 -3.06 -10.89
#